data_AF-A0A2E9BU61-F1
#
_entry.id   AF-A0A2E9BU61-F1
#
_cell.length_a   1.000
_cell.length_b   1.000
_cell.length_c   1.000
_cell.angle_alpha   90.00
_cell.angle_beta   90.00
_cell.angle_gamma   90.00
#
_symmetry.space_group_name_H-M   'P 1'
#
loop_
_entity.id
_entity.type
_entity.pdbx_description
1 polymer ?
#
loop_
_entity_poly.entity_id
_entity_poly.type
_entity_poly.pdbx_seq_one_letter_code
_entity_poly.pdbx_strand_id
1 'polypeptide(L)'
;MLVTGAVQRWLARGRQSGDSRMTNEHAFVYGGHAFRLVLAPDPRGTCNVAVDWMAQPDQPTRLPQDADPYATAEEALRHGQQQAMRWVHDRTGDGQGRF
;
A
#
# COMPACT_ATOMS: atom_id res chain seq x y z
N MET A 1 4.60 20.43 0.25
CA MET A 1 3.81 19.69 1.26
C MET A 1 4.78 18.75 1.98
N LEU A 2 5.12 19.06 3.24
CA LEU A 2 6.12 18.29 3.99
C LEU A 2 5.47 17.02 4.51
N VAL A 3 5.89 15.87 3.98
CA VAL A 3 5.60 14.56 4.59
C VAL A 3 6.17 14.61 6.00
N THR A 4 5.31 14.56 7.02
CA THR A 4 5.65 14.76 8.43
C THR A 4 6.82 13.84 8.83
N GLY A 5 7.75 14.32 9.65
CA GLY A 5 8.99 13.59 9.97
C GLY A 5 8.81 12.17 10.53
N ALA A 6 7.63 11.86 11.08
CA ALA A 6 7.24 10.52 11.51
C ALA A 6 7.08 9.53 10.32
N VAL A 7 6.48 10.00 9.20
CA VAL A 7 6.32 9.22 7.97
C VAL A 7 7.68 9.03 7.27
N GLN A 8 8.55 10.05 7.27
CA GLN A 8 9.93 9.89 6.78
C GLN A 8 10.75 8.89 7.61
N ARG A 9 10.60 8.89 8.94
CA ARG A 9 11.25 7.92 9.83
C ARG A 9 10.72 6.49 9.63
N TRP A 10 9.46 6.34 9.25
CA TRP A 10 8.88 5.04 8.90
C TRP A 10 9.36 4.54 7.53
N LEU A 11 9.37 5.40 6.51
CA LEU A 11 9.95 5.10 5.19
C LEU A 11 11.46 4.80 5.25
N ALA A 12 12.20 5.46 6.14
CA ALA A 12 13.63 5.19 6.37
C ALA A 12 13.86 3.81 7.02
N ARG A 13 12.94 3.36 7.90
CA ARG A 13 12.96 1.99 8.44
C ARG A 13 12.59 0.95 7.40
N GLY A 14 11.73 1.27 6.43
CA GLY A 14 11.43 0.40 5.29
C GLY A 14 12.52 0.35 4.21
N ARG A 15 13.58 1.19 4.29
CA ARG A 15 14.66 1.28 3.29
C ARG A 15 15.89 0.42 3.63
N GLN A 16 15.97 -0.15 4.84
CA GLN A 16 17.06 -1.04 5.24
C GLN A 16 16.56 -2.48 5.41
N SER A 17 16.78 -3.31 4.37
CA SER A 17 17.29 -4.68 4.52
C SER A 17 17.42 -5.32 3.14
N GLY A 18 18.65 -5.39 2.65
CA GLY A 18 19.06 -6.35 1.62
C GLY A 18 19.27 -7.74 2.22
N ASP A 19 18.31 -8.22 3.02
CA ASP A 19 18.22 -9.62 3.46
C ASP A 19 16.92 -10.19 2.88
N SER A 20 17.07 -10.90 1.76
CA SER A 20 15.99 -11.38 0.89
C SER A 20 15.20 -12.56 1.49
N ARG A 21 14.72 -12.44 2.73
CA ARG A 21 13.65 -13.26 3.29
C ARG A 21 12.38 -12.42 3.47
N MET A 22 11.40 -12.61 2.60
CA MET A 22 9.98 -12.62 2.99
C MET A 22 9.44 -11.40 3.78
N THR A 23 9.80 -10.15 3.47
CA THR A 23 9.03 -9.04 4.02
C THR A 23 7.72 -8.96 3.25
N ASN A 24 6.70 -9.63 3.77
CA ASN A 24 5.30 -9.52 3.34
C ASN A 24 4.75 -8.09 3.50
N GLU A 25 5.57 -7.09 3.78
CA GLU A 25 5.18 -5.71 3.96
C GLU A 25 6.00 -4.82 3.02
N HIS A 26 5.31 -3.92 2.32
CA HIS A 26 5.89 -2.95 1.40
C HIS A 26 5.35 -1.56 1.69
N ALA A 27 6.22 -0.56 1.66
CA ALA A 27 5.90 0.83 1.97
C ALA A 27 6.25 1.74 0.80
N PHE A 28 5.37 2.67 0.43
CA PHE A 28 5.71 3.70 -0.56
C PHE A 28 4.89 4.99 -0.38
N VAL A 29 5.32 6.05 -1.08
CA VAL A 29 4.62 7.34 -1.12
C VAL A 29 4.18 7.62 -2.55
N TYR A 30 2.94 8.08 -2.73
CA TYR A 30 2.40 8.49 -4.01
C TYR A 30 1.48 9.71 -3.82
N GLY A 31 1.69 10.77 -4.63
CA GLY A 31 0.88 11.99 -4.55
C GLY A 31 0.91 12.70 -3.18
N GLY A 32 1.96 12.51 -2.37
CA GLY A 32 2.04 13.02 -1.00
C GLY A 32 1.34 12.15 0.07
N HIS A 33 0.73 11.04 -0.33
CA HIS A 33 0.11 10.06 0.57
C HIS A 33 1.04 8.86 0.77
N ALA A 34 1.22 8.43 2.01
CA ALA A 34 2.00 7.24 2.36
C ALA A 34 1.09 6.01 2.47
N PHE A 35 1.57 4.88 1.95
CA PHE A 35 0.86 3.61 1.94
C PHE A 35 1.73 2.47 2.48
N ARG A 36 1.06 1.53 3.14
CA ARG A 36 1.62 0.24 3.56
C ARG A 36 0.80 -0.87 2.93
N LEU A 37 1.47 -1.78 2.22
CA LEU A 37 0.91 -2.96 1.59
C LEU A 37 1.36 -4.16 2.40
N VAL A 38 0.42 -4.99 2.83
CA VAL A 38 0.71 -6.23 3.56
C VAL A 38 0.20 -7.41 2.74
N LEU A 39 1.13 -8.23 2.25
CA LEU A 39 0.89 -9.48 1.57
C LEU A 39 0.55 -10.58 2.58
N ALA A 40 -0.53 -11.28 2.33
CA ALA A 40 -0.96 -12.44 3.11
C ALA A 40 -0.98 -13.66 2.19
N PRO A 41 0.15 -14.37 2.04
CA PRO A 41 0.20 -15.63 1.29
C PRO A 41 -0.63 -16.70 2.01
N ASP A 42 -1.44 -17.41 1.25
CA ASP A 42 -2.22 -18.56 1.69
C ASP A 42 -1.45 -19.86 1.40
N PRO A 43 -1.54 -20.88 2.27
CA PRO A 43 -0.88 -22.18 2.06
C PRO A 43 -1.29 -22.89 0.76
N ARG A 44 -2.44 -22.54 0.16
CA ARG A 44 -2.93 -23.08 -1.12
C ARG A 44 -2.27 -22.42 -2.33
N GLY A 45 -1.36 -21.46 -2.11
CA GLY A 45 -0.56 -20.80 -3.14
C GLY A 45 -1.12 -19.47 -3.64
N THR A 46 -2.28 -19.03 -3.15
CA THR A 46 -2.80 -17.70 -3.47
C THR A 46 -2.24 -16.63 -2.52
N CYS A 47 -2.39 -15.36 -2.86
CA CYS A 47 -1.89 -14.26 -2.05
C CYS A 47 -2.89 -13.10 -2.03
N ASN A 48 -3.26 -12.66 -0.83
CA ASN A 48 -4.03 -11.43 -0.63
C ASN A 48 -3.10 -10.24 -0.41
N VAL A 49 -3.60 -9.04 -0.69
CA VAL A 49 -2.94 -7.78 -0.34
C VAL A 49 -3.90 -6.92 0.46
N ALA A 50 -3.44 -6.42 1.60
CA ALA A 50 -4.12 -5.37 2.35
C ALA A 50 -3.39 -4.04 2.13
N VAL A 51 -4.15 -2.99 1.80
CA VAL A 51 -3.59 -1.65 1.57
C VAL A 51 -4.02 -0.73 2.71
N ASP A 52 -3.07 -0.13 3.41
CA ASP A 52 -3.31 0.89 4.43
C ASP A 52 -2.83 2.24 3.92
N TRP A 53 -3.70 3.24 4.04
CA TRP A 53 -3.30 4.64 3.93
C TRP A 53 -2.84 5.16 5.30
N MET A 54 -1.60 5.65 5.33
CA MET A 54 -0.94 6.17 6.52
C MET A 54 -1.10 7.70 6.61
N ALA A 55 -2.33 8.17 6.78
CA ALA A 55 -2.59 9.60 7.00
C ALA A 55 -1.89 10.11 8.28
N GLN A 56 -1.92 9.26 9.31
CA GLN A 56 -1.24 9.44 10.58
C GLN A 56 -0.46 8.17 10.91
N PRO A 57 0.73 8.27 11.54
CA PRO A 57 1.59 7.11 11.80
C PRO A 57 0.92 6.04 12.67
N ASP A 58 0.09 6.44 13.63
CA ASP A 58 -0.51 5.53 14.62
C ASP A 58 -1.95 5.13 14.30
N GLN A 59 -2.50 5.63 13.18
CA GLN A 59 -3.90 5.41 12.80
C GLN A 59 -4.02 5.12 11.30
N PRO A 60 -3.53 3.95 10.84
CA PRO A 60 -3.70 3.51 9.46
C PRO A 60 -5.18 3.36 9.13
N THR A 61 -5.59 3.85 7.96
CA THR A 61 -6.91 3.58 7.40
C THR A 61 -6.80 2.46 6.37
N ARG A 62 -7.42 1.31 6.64
CA ARG A 62 -7.46 0.20 5.67
C ARG A 62 -8.38 0.55 4.51
N LEU A 63 -7.87 0.42 3.30
CA LEU A 63 -8.67 0.54 2.09
C LEU A 63 -9.54 -0.72 1.93
N PRO A 64 -10.73 -0.60 1.29
CA PRO A 64 -11.56 -1.76 0.97
C PRO A 64 -10.78 -2.78 0.14
N GLN A 65 -10.99 -4.07 0.34
CA GLN A 65 -10.37 -5.07 -0.53
C GLN A 65 -10.99 -4.98 -1.94
N ASP A 66 -10.15 -4.89 -2.96
CA ASP A 66 -10.59 -4.61 -4.33
C ASP A 66 -10.79 -5.87 -5.19
N ALA A 67 -10.29 -7.03 -4.75
CA ALA A 67 -10.34 -8.27 -5.52
C ALA A 67 -10.20 -9.52 -4.65
N ASP A 68 -10.47 -10.66 -5.27
CA ASP A 68 -10.15 -12.00 -4.76
C ASP A 68 -8.63 -12.22 -4.62
N PRO A 69 -8.20 -13.27 -3.89
CA PRO A 69 -6.79 -13.62 -3.74
C PRO A 69 -6.10 -13.86 -5.10
N TYR A 70 -4.89 -13.33 -5.26
CA TYR A 70 -4.09 -13.44 -6.48
C TYR A 70 -3.31 -14.74 -6.55
N ALA A 71 -2.84 -15.13 -7.74
CA ALA A 71 -2.07 -16.36 -7.91
C ALA A 71 -0.64 -16.24 -7.37
N THR A 72 -0.10 -15.02 -7.25
CA THR A 72 1.26 -14.79 -6.77
C THR A 72 1.37 -13.56 -5.88
N ALA A 73 2.42 -13.53 -5.06
CA ALA A 73 2.77 -12.37 -4.22
C ALA A 73 3.12 -11.12 -5.04
N GLU A 74 3.78 -11.30 -6.20
CA GLU A 74 4.16 -10.19 -7.09
C GLU A 74 2.92 -9.54 -7.73
N GLU A 75 1.98 -10.37 -8.19
CA GLU A 75 0.70 -9.91 -8.70
C GLU A 75 -0.08 -9.16 -7.61
N ALA A 76 -0.21 -9.74 -6.41
CA ALA A 76 -0.84 -9.09 -5.26
C ALA A 76 -0.20 -7.74 -4.94
N LEU A 77 1.13 -7.64 -4.97
CA LEU A 77 1.85 -6.39 -4.74
C LEU A 77 1.53 -5.34 -5.82
N ARG A 78 1.58 -5.72 -7.09
CA ARG A 78 1.26 -4.83 -8.22
C ARG A 78 -0.17 -4.31 -8.09
N HIS A 79 -1.13 -5.16 -7.75
CA HIS A 79 -2.52 -4.76 -7.56
C HIS A 79 -2.72 -3.84 -6.35
N GLY A 80 -2.07 -4.13 -5.21
CA GLY A 80 -2.12 -3.24 -4.05
C GLY A 80 -1.57 -1.84 -4.36
N GLN A 81 -0.54 -1.74 -5.22
CA GLN A 81 0.00 -0.46 -5.67
C GLN A 81 -1.00 0.28 -6.57
N GLN A 82 -1.60 -0.41 -7.54
CA GLN A 82 -2.61 0.17 -8.44
C GLN A 82 -3.83 0.68 -7.65
N GLN A 83 -4.28 -0.09 -6.66
CA GLN A 83 -5.39 0.31 -5.80
C GLN A 83 -5.08 1.60 -5.02
N ALA A 84 -3.89 1.70 -4.42
CA ALA A 84 -3.46 2.91 -3.72
C ALA A 84 -3.38 4.13 -4.66
N MET A 85 -2.86 3.94 -5.88
CA MET A 85 -2.84 5.00 -6.89
C MET A 85 -4.25 5.44 -7.26
N ARG A 86 -5.16 4.50 -7.55
CA ARG A 86 -6.57 4.80 -7.85
C ARG A 86 -7.24 5.57 -6.70
N TRP A 87 -7.02 5.13 -5.46
CA TRP A 87 -7.54 5.79 -4.26
C TRP A 87 -7.08 7.25 -4.11
N VAL A 88 -5.83 7.56 -4.51
CA VAL A 88 -5.32 8.94 -4.54
C VAL A 88 -6.02 9.72 -5.64
N HIS A 89 -6.11 9.15 -6.85
CA HIS A 89 -6.76 9.81 -7.99
C HIS A 89 -8.23 10.13 -7.71
N ASP A 90 -8.97 9.24 -7.04
CA ASP A 90 -10.36 9.47 -6.63
C ASP A 90 -10.52 10.68 -5.67
N ARG A 91 -9.45 11.08 -4.98
CA ARG A 91 -9.44 12.20 -4.00
C ARG A 91 -8.77 13.46 -4.51
N THR A 92 -7.77 13.34 -5.36
CA THR A 92 -7.02 14.47 -5.92
C THR A 92 -7.57 14.89 -7.29
N GLY A 93 -8.33 14.03 -7.96
CA GLY A 93 -9.07 14.36 -9.16
C GLY A 93 -10.29 15.19 -8.79
N ASP A 94 -10.45 16.33 -9.46
CA ASP A 94 -11.51 17.33 -9.29
C ASP A 94 -12.94 16.78 -9.52
N GLY A 95 -13.41 15.76 -8.80
CA GLY A 95 -14.81 15.33 -8.78
C GLY A 95 -15.49 15.13 -10.16
N GLN A 96 -14.74 14.93 -11.25
CA GLN A 96 -15.27 14.78 -12.61
C GLN A 96 -15.36 13.32 -13.05
N GLY A 97 -15.54 12.41 -12.09
CA GLY A 97 -15.92 11.02 -12.32
C GLY A 97 -17.39 10.78 -12.00
N ARG A 98 -18.30 11.61 -12.53
CA ARG A 98 -19.72 11.27 -12.59
C ARG A 98 -19.91 10.48 -13.87
N PHE A 99 -20.07 9.16 -13.82
CA PHE A 99 -20.96 8.31 -14.65
C PHE A 99 -20.96 6.88 -14.10
#